data_AF-A0A821T3S7-F1
#
_entry.id   AF-A0A821T3S7-F1
#
_cell.length_a   1.000
_cell.length_b   1.000
_cell.length_c   1.000
_cell.angle_alpha   90.00
_cell.angle_beta   90.00
_cell.angle_gamma   90.00
#
_symmetry.space_group_name_H-M   'P 1'
#
loop_
_entity.id
_entity.type
_entity.pdbx_description
1 polymer ?
#
loop_
_entity_poly.entity_id
_entity_poly.type
_entity_poly.pdbx_seq_one_letter_code
_entity_poly.pdbx_strand_id
1 'polypeptide(L)'
;ISKSDPINRDIIIDGSFDDWLDVRSYTDPRDNINGTVYQESPWFPSLKIPDCHDTDSKKQTDIPKHIYNPNVNIVEFKIAHDNSSLYVYYRVVDDGVIGKTSVGLGPFNRSNPSKPSAGRFYIKTIINLDMNDTTGIWLNEDGFYPTAPGFDGRFRIEFYNGTYNQGSYADHGANNSNETSYVKEENKQNKFLIRPAAQAYSSVYIYWRQKPTQDENKRFLDRPYELPAPYDNR
;
A
#
# COMPACT_ATOMS: atom_id res chain seq x y z
N ILE A 1 -15.27 2.04 21.87
CA ILE A 1 -15.34 3.07 20.80
C ILE A 1 -16.81 3.48 20.70
N SER A 2 -17.14 4.77 20.79
CA SER A 2 -18.55 5.20 20.79
C SER A 2 -19.14 5.13 19.38
N LYS A 3 -20.45 4.85 19.25
CA LYS A 3 -21.19 4.82 17.98
C LYS A 3 -21.24 6.15 17.21
N SER A 4 -20.61 7.22 17.72
CA SER A 4 -20.49 8.50 17.03
C SER A 4 -19.23 8.60 16.15
N ASP A 5 -18.37 7.58 16.14
CA ASP A 5 -17.24 7.52 15.22
C ASP A 5 -17.74 7.18 13.80
N PRO A 6 -17.65 8.12 12.84
CA PRO A 6 -18.25 7.95 11.50
C PRO A 6 -17.64 6.80 10.70
N ILE A 7 -16.47 6.29 11.09
CA ILE A 7 -15.79 5.19 10.41
C ILE A 7 -15.92 3.85 11.18
N ASN A 8 -16.57 3.81 12.34
CA ASN A 8 -16.83 2.56 13.05
C ASN A 8 -17.98 1.78 12.38
N ARG A 9 -17.67 0.69 11.67
CA ARG A 9 -18.61 -0.12 10.88
C ARG A 9 -18.26 -1.59 10.93
N ASP A 10 -19.28 -2.42 11.08
CA ASP A 10 -19.17 -3.87 10.93
C ASP A 10 -19.18 -4.19 9.42
N ILE A 11 -18.00 -4.25 8.82
CA ILE A 11 -17.82 -4.58 7.40
C ILE A 11 -17.70 -6.10 7.22
N ILE A 12 -18.46 -6.66 6.29
CA ILE A 12 -18.44 -8.07 5.93
C ILE A 12 -17.72 -8.23 4.59
N ILE A 13 -16.65 -9.04 4.55
CA ILE A 13 -15.93 -9.34 3.31
C ILE A 13 -16.63 -10.51 2.59
N ASP A 14 -17.77 -10.23 1.95
CA ASP A 14 -18.58 -11.21 1.21
C ASP A 14 -18.67 -10.94 -0.31
N GLY A 15 -18.06 -9.85 -0.79
CA GLY A 15 -18.11 -9.41 -2.18
C GLY A 15 -19.32 -8.53 -2.53
N SER A 16 -20.24 -8.32 -1.58
CA SER A 16 -21.17 -7.20 -1.60
C SER A 16 -20.47 -5.94 -1.06
N PHE A 17 -21.04 -4.78 -1.37
CA PHE A 17 -20.56 -3.48 -0.90
C PHE A 17 -21.65 -2.63 -0.24
N ASP A 18 -22.78 -3.24 0.13
CA ASP A 18 -23.93 -2.54 0.70
C ASP A 18 -23.60 -1.90 2.07
N ASP A 19 -22.76 -2.56 2.85
CA ASP A 19 -22.22 -2.10 4.13
C ASP A 19 -21.26 -0.90 4.00
N TRP A 20 -20.81 -0.57 2.78
CA TRP A 20 -19.98 0.60 2.49
C TRP A 20 -20.76 1.85 2.07
N LEU A 21 -22.07 1.77 1.88
CA LEU A 21 -22.88 2.87 1.32
C LEU A 21 -22.79 4.15 2.18
N ASP A 22 -22.83 4.00 3.50
CA ASP A 22 -22.79 5.11 4.46
C ASP A 22 -21.38 5.43 4.97
N VAL A 23 -20.35 4.80 4.41
CA VAL A 23 -18.94 5.10 4.72
C VAL A 23 -18.51 6.29 3.88
N ARG A 24 -17.85 7.27 4.53
CA ARG A 24 -17.34 8.46 3.85
C ARG A 24 -16.45 8.05 2.67
N SER A 25 -16.76 8.63 1.53
CA SER A 25 -16.02 8.47 0.30
C SER A 25 -15.00 9.57 0.09
N TYR A 26 -13.83 9.19 -0.43
CA TYR A 26 -12.85 10.10 -1.00
C TYR A 26 -12.69 9.72 -2.47
N THR A 27 -12.76 10.70 -3.35
CA THR A 27 -12.73 10.49 -4.79
C THR A 27 -11.47 11.09 -5.39
N ASP A 28 -10.95 10.41 -6.40
CA ASP A 28 -9.83 10.88 -7.20
C ASP A 28 -10.30 10.95 -8.67
N PRO A 29 -10.17 12.10 -9.35
CA PRO A 29 -10.56 12.19 -10.75
C PRO A 29 -9.78 11.20 -11.62
N ARG A 30 -10.48 10.59 -12.58
CA ARG A 30 -9.83 9.69 -13.54
C ARG A 30 -8.76 10.43 -14.33
N ASP A 31 -7.51 10.05 -14.08
CA ASP A 31 -6.33 10.41 -14.86
C ASP A 31 -6.52 10.35 -16.40
N ASN A 32 -5.80 11.22 -17.11
CA ASN A 32 -5.89 11.37 -18.56
C ASN A 32 -4.52 11.37 -19.25
N ILE A 33 -4.50 11.02 -20.53
CA ILE A 33 -3.24 10.78 -21.29
C ILE A 33 -2.30 11.98 -21.36
N ASN A 34 -2.82 13.19 -21.15
CA ASN A 34 -2.07 14.45 -21.23
C ASN A 34 -1.75 15.05 -19.85
N GLY A 35 -2.08 14.37 -18.75
CA GLY A 35 -1.80 14.85 -17.38
C GLY A 35 -2.46 16.19 -17.06
N THR A 36 -3.63 16.47 -17.64
CA THR A 36 -4.41 17.70 -17.35
C THR A 36 -5.38 17.52 -16.19
N VAL A 37 -5.40 16.35 -15.56
CA VAL A 37 -5.97 16.20 -14.21
C VAL A 37 -5.01 16.84 -13.21
N TYR A 38 -5.56 17.62 -12.29
CA TYR A 38 -4.79 18.29 -11.25
C TYR A 38 -5.30 17.85 -9.89
N GLN A 39 -4.39 17.54 -8.98
CA GLN A 39 -4.68 17.31 -7.57
C GLN A 39 -4.56 18.61 -6.78
N GLU A 40 -5.41 18.78 -5.79
CA GLU A 40 -5.27 19.87 -4.82
C GLU A 40 -4.15 19.51 -3.83
N SER A 41 -3.23 20.45 -3.59
CA SER A 41 -2.25 20.29 -2.52
C SER A 41 -2.90 20.67 -1.19
N PRO A 42 -2.94 19.78 -0.18
CA PRO A 42 -3.41 20.14 1.16
C PRO A 42 -2.59 21.27 1.79
N TRP A 43 -1.33 21.37 1.37
CA TRP A 43 -0.36 22.34 1.87
C TRP A 43 -0.35 23.64 1.05
N PHE A 44 -0.73 23.58 -0.22
CA PHE A 44 -0.77 24.73 -1.13
C PHE A 44 -2.07 24.73 -1.99
N PRO A 45 -3.23 25.11 -1.42
CA PRO A 45 -4.52 24.99 -2.11
C PRO A 45 -4.64 25.75 -3.44
N SER A 46 -3.79 26.74 -3.67
CA SER A 46 -3.72 27.50 -4.93
C SER A 46 -2.81 26.88 -6.00
N LEU A 47 -2.03 25.85 -5.65
CA LEU A 47 -1.08 25.22 -6.55
C LEU A 47 -1.76 24.07 -7.30
N LYS A 48 -1.91 24.24 -8.62
CA LYS A 48 -2.35 23.16 -9.51
C LYS A 48 -1.19 22.23 -9.78
N ILE A 49 -1.12 21.12 -9.05
CA ILE A 49 -0.14 20.06 -9.28
C ILE A 49 -0.79 19.05 -10.22
N PRO A 50 -0.21 18.72 -11.38
CA PRO A 50 -0.73 17.62 -12.19
C PRO A 50 -0.84 16.36 -11.33
N ASP A 51 -1.79 15.50 -11.66
CA ASP A 51 -1.90 14.19 -11.03
C ASP A 51 -0.66 13.36 -11.40
N CYS A 52 0.32 13.36 -10.51
CA CYS A 52 1.68 12.94 -10.77
C CYS A 52 1.99 11.64 -10.07
N HIS A 53 2.52 10.68 -10.81
CA HIS A 53 2.90 9.37 -10.31
C HIS A 53 4.20 8.95 -10.99
N ASP A 54 5.36 9.34 -10.44
CA ASP A 54 6.63 8.71 -10.84
C ASP A 54 7.29 8.00 -9.67
N THR A 55 7.90 6.86 -9.95
CA THR A 55 8.60 6.06 -8.94
C THR A 55 10.08 6.41 -8.84
N ASP A 56 10.54 7.39 -9.61
CA ASP A 56 11.95 7.76 -9.74
C ASP A 56 12.33 8.97 -8.87
N SER A 57 11.35 9.77 -8.41
CA SER A 57 11.53 10.80 -7.40
C SER A 57 11.87 10.18 -6.04
N LYS A 58 12.84 10.77 -5.32
CA LYS A 58 13.39 10.24 -4.05
C LYS A 58 13.56 11.29 -2.95
N LYS A 59 13.69 12.57 -3.27
CA LYS A 59 13.90 13.66 -2.30
C LYS A 59 12.57 14.29 -1.93
N GLN A 60 12.47 14.82 -0.70
CA GLN A 60 11.27 15.52 -0.23
C GLN A 60 10.87 16.70 -1.13
N THR A 61 11.84 17.34 -1.77
CA THR A 61 11.64 18.49 -2.66
C THR A 61 11.42 18.13 -4.12
N ASP A 62 11.42 16.84 -4.47
CA ASP A 62 11.19 16.43 -5.86
C ASP A 62 9.73 16.71 -6.25
N ILE A 63 9.54 17.06 -7.52
CA ILE A 63 8.23 17.20 -8.15
C ILE A 63 8.07 16.00 -9.09
N PRO A 64 7.23 15.01 -8.74
CA PRO A 64 7.08 13.83 -9.59
C PRO A 64 6.47 14.20 -10.93
N LYS A 65 6.81 13.41 -11.94
CA LYS A 65 6.21 13.51 -13.26
C LYS A 65 4.88 12.79 -13.29
N HIS A 66 3.98 13.30 -14.11
CA HIS A 66 2.79 12.57 -14.51
C HIS A 66 3.18 11.36 -15.38
N ILE A 67 2.63 10.19 -15.04
CA ILE A 67 2.75 8.96 -15.82
C ILE A 67 1.35 8.38 -15.99
N TYR A 68 0.79 8.57 -17.19
CA TYR A 68 -0.50 8.00 -17.52
C TYR A 68 -0.46 6.46 -17.49
N ASN A 69 -1.33 5.85 -16.68
CA ASN A 69 -1.52 4.40 -16.64
C ASN A 69 -2.99 4.03 -16.85
N PRO A 70 -3.42 3.71 -18.09
CA PRO A 70 -4.83 3.42 -18.39
C PRO A 70 -5.35 2.12 -17.76
N ASN A 71 -4.45 1.26 -17.27
CA ASN A 71 -4.85 -0.04 -16.75
C ASN A 71 -5.34 0.03 -15.31
N VAL A 72 -5.00 1.09 -14.58
CA VAL A 72 -5.23 1.17 -13.13
C VAL A 72 -5.45 2.63 -12.76
N ASN A 73 -6.68 2.97 -12.42
CA ASN A 73 -7.05 4.29 -11.95
C ASN A 73 -7.89 4.15 -10.68
N ILE A 74 -7.33 4.50 -9.52
CA ILE A 74 -8.09 4.50 -8.26
C ILE A 74 -8.96 5.75 -8.31
N VAL A 75 -10.28 5.60 -8.33
CA VAL A 75 -11.20 6.75 -8.41
C VAL A 75 -11.99 6.97 -7.14
N GLU A 76 -11.92 6.02 -6.21
CA GLU A 76 -12.57 6.09 -4.91
C GLU A 76 -11.79 5.26 -3.90
N PHE A 77 -11.69 5.78 -2.68
CA PHE A 77 -11.32 4.97 -1.53
C PHE A 77 -12.17 5.31 -0.31
N LYS A 78 -12.33 4.34 0.58
CA LYS A 78 -13.01 4.47 1.87
C LYS A 78 -12.24 3.73 2.95
N ILE A 79 -12.36 4.19 4.18
CA ILE A 79 -11.75 3.56 5.36
C ILE A 79 -12.84 3.37 6.41
N ALA A 80 -12.88 2.18 6.99
CA ALA A 80 -13.75 1.82 8.10
C ALA A 80 -12.97 0.96 9.11
N HIS A 81 -13.43 0.86 10.34
CA HIS A 81 -12.87 -0.06 11.34
C HIS A 81 -13.95 -0.61 12.25
N ASP A 82 -13.65 -1.71 12.92
CA ASP A 82 -14.39 -2.18 14.08
C ASP A 82 -13.43 -2.44 15.26
N ASN A 83 -13.86 -3.16 16.30
CA ASN A 83 -13.00 -3.45 17.46
C ASN A 83 -11.81 -4.39 17.16
N SER A 84 -11.74 -4.96 15.96
CA SER A 84 -10.81 -6.02 15.58
C SER A 84 -10.03 -5.72 14.30
N SER A 85 -10.58 -4.91 13.39
CA SER A 85 -10.14 -4.84 12.01
C SER A 85 -10.17 -3.41 11.47
N LEU A 86 -9.19 -3.09 10.65
CA LEU A 86 -9.20 -1.93 9.76
C LEU A 86 -9.57 -2.42 8.35
N TYR A 87 -10.57 -1.80 7.75
CA TYR A 87 -11.08 -2.10 6.43
C TYR A 87 -10.73 -0.97 5.47
N VAL A 88 -10.28 -1.34 4.28
CA VAL A 88 -10.00 -0.39 3.21
C VAL A 88 -10.71 -0.83 1.94
N TYR A 89 -11.51 0.07 1.40
CA TYR A 89 -12.18 -0.10 0.12
C TYR A 89 -11.48 0.74 -0.94
N TYR A 90 -11.36 0.16 -2.13
CA TYR A 90 -10.88 0.84 -3.32
C TYR A 90 -11.84 0.57 -4.47
N ARG A 91 -12.30 1.61 -5.15
CA ARG A 91 -12.87 1.49 -6.48
C ARG A 91 -11.80 1.86 -7.49
N VAL A 92 -11.45 0.88 -8.31
CA VAL A 92 -10.55 1.07 -9.44
C VAL A 92 -11.41 1.07 -10.70
N VAL A 93 -11.20 2.06 -11.56
CA VAL A 93 -11.74 2.06 -12.92
C VAL A 93 -10.58 1.74 -13.84
N ASP A 94 -10.72 0.67 -14.60
CA ASP A 94 -9.75 0.27 -15.61
C ASP A 94 -10.39 0.25 -17.00
N ASP A 95 -9.57 0.43 -18.03
CA ASP A 95 -9.89 -0.09 -19.37
C ASP A 95 -9.34 -1.53 -19.54
N GLY A 96 -8.97 -2.17 -18.43
CA GLY A 96 -8.07 -3.33 -18.35
C GLY A 96 -8.52 -4.40 -17.36
N VAL A 97 -7.55 -5.14 -16.79
CA VAL A 97 -7.79 -6.15 -15.75
C VAL A 97 -6.88 -5.82 -14.58
N ILE A 98 -7.46 -5.59 -13.40
CA ILE A 98 -6.70 -5.45 -12.14
C ILE A 98 -5.64 -6.55 -12.04
N GLY A 99 -4.39 -6.17 -11.85
CA GLY A 99 -3.29 -7.12 -11.71
C GLY A 99 -2.71 -7.65 -13.01
N LYS A 100 -3.07 -7.11 -14.18
CA LYS A 100 -2.41 -7.45 -15.45
C LYS A 100 -0.95 -7.02 -15.42
N THR A 101 -0.06 -8.00 -15.27
CA THR A 101 1.40 -7.79 -15.24
C THR A 101 2.07 -8.48 -16.42
N SER A 102 3.28 -8.05 -16.77
CA SER A 102 4.10 -8.79 -17.74
C SER A 102 4.50 -10.15 -17.16
N VAL A 103 4.23 -11.20 -17.92
CA VAL A 103 4.68 -12.56 -17.61
C VAL A 103 6.13 -12.73 -18.11
N GLY A 104 7.11 -12.56 -17.22
CA GLY A 104 8.49 -13.07 -17.39
C GLY A 104 9.26 -12.77 -18.69
N LEU A 105 8.87 -11.78 -19.50
CA LEU A 105 9.52 -11.41 -20.76
C LEU A 105 9.76 -9.89 -20.88
N GLY A 106 9.66 -9.14 -19.78
CA GLY A 106 9.83 -7.69 -19.76
C GLY A 106 11.31 -7.26 -19.84
N PRO A 107 11.65 -6.19 -20.59
CA PRO A 107 13.04 -5.78 -20.84
C PRO A 107 13.79 -5.17 -19.64
N PHE A 108 13.19 -5.09 -18.44
CA PHE A 108 13.76 -4.30 -17.35
C PHE A 108 13.87 -5.06 -16.03
N ASN A 109 14.98 -5.79 -15.89
CA ASN A 109 15.62 -5.88 -14.59
C ASN A 109 16.76 -4.84 -14.57
N ARG A 110 16.57 -3.71 -13.86
CA ARG A 110 17.59 -2.64 -13.73
C ARG A 110 18.94 -3.16 -13.21
N SER A 111 18.96 -4.31 -12.54
CA SER A 111 20.16 -4.95 -12.00
C SER A 111 20.72 -6.09 -12.87
N ASN A 112 19.97 -6.62 -13.84
CA ASN A 112 20.44 -7.66 -14.75
C ASN A 112 19.62 -7.74 -16.06
N PRO A 113 20.02 -7.03 -17.12
CA PRO A 113 19.30 -6.99 -18.41
C PRO A 113 19.10 -8.36 -19.09
N SER A 114 19.90 -9.38 -18.72
CA SER A 114 19.80 -10.74 -19.27
C SER A 114 18.72 -11.61 -18.62
N LYS A 115 18.05 -11.12 -17.58
CA LYS A 115 16.97 -11.82 -16.87
C LYS A 115 15.69 -10.97 -16.89
N PRO A 116 14.74 -11.25 -17.80
CA PRO A 116 13.48 -10.53 -17.79
C PRO A 116 12.80 -10.67 -16.43
N SER A 117 12.45 -9.55 -15.82
CA SER A 117 11.67 -9.53 -14.58
C SER A 117 10.19 -9.62 -14.93
N ALA A 118 9.45 -10.39 -14.14
CA ALA A 118 8.00 -10.37 -14.22
C ALA A 118 7.49 -9.07 -13.58
N GLY A 119 6.46 -8.47 -14.17
CA GLY A 119 5.81 -7.30 -13.59
C GLY A 119 5.12 -7.66 -12.27
N ARG A 120 5.00 -6.67 -11.38
CA ARG A 120 4.25 -6.79 -10.12
C ARG A 120 3.23 -5.66 -10.06
N PHE A 121 2.01 -5.98 -9.63
CA PHE A 121 0.95 -5.02 -9.47
C PHE A 121 0.57 -4.95 -7.99
N TYR A 122 0.44 -3.75 -7.44
CA TYR A 122 0.10 -3.56 -6.03
C TYR A 122 -0.96 -2.48 -5.85
N ILE A 123 -1.81 -2.69 -4.86
CA ILE A 123 -2.58 -1.63 -4.22
C ILE A 123 -2.00 -1.48 -2.81
N LYS A 124 -1.65 -0.24 -2.42
CA LYS A 124 -1.09 0.07 -1.10
C LYS A 124 -1.94 1.09 -0.38
N THR A 125 -2.22 0.84 0.88
CA THR A 125 -2.67 1.84 1.86
C THR A 125 -1.48 2.22 2.71
N ILE A 126 -1.15 3.49 2.81
CA ILE A 126 -0.10 4.00 3.71
C ILE A 126 -0.79 4.98 4.65
N ILE A 127 -0.56 4.83 5.96
CA ILE A 127 -1.35 5.51 6.98
C ILE A 127 -0.46 6.06 8.09
N ASN A 128 -0.77 7.28 8.51
CA ASN A 128 -0.38 7.86 9.79
C ASN A 128 -1.50 7.54 10.78
N LEU A 129 -1.24 6.62 11.70
CA LEU A 129 -2.22 6.03 12.61
C LEU A 129 -2.44 6.87 13.87
N ASP A 130 -1.42 7.60 14.32
CA ASP A 130 -1.50 8.43 15.54
C ASP A 130 -1.60 9.94 15.26
N MET A 131 -1.57 10.33 13.98
CA MET A 131 -1.52 11.71 13.50
C MET A 131 -0.30 12.49 14.04
N ASN A 132 0.82 11.80 14.26
CA ASN A 132 2.04 12.39 14.77
C ASN A 132 3.15 12.37 13.72
N ASP A 133 3.57 13.56 13.31
CA ASP A 133 4.61 13.73 12.29
C ASP A 133 6.02 13.31 12.77
N THR A 134 6.18 12.97 14.05
CA THR A 134 7.46 12.53 14.63
C THR A 134 7.66 11.01 14.65
N THR A 135 6.61 10.24 14.34
CA THR A 135 6.65 8.78 14.23
C THR A 135 6.65 8.35 12.76
N GLY A 136 6.88 7.05 12.49
CA GLY A 136 6.87 6.54 11.13
C GLY A 136 8.00 7.09 10.27
N ILE A 137 7.75 7.15 8.96
CA ILE A 137 8.69 7.63 7.92
C ILE A 137 8.08 8.77 7.11
N TRP A 138 8.89 9.41 6.26
CA TRP A 138 8.37 10.26 5.19
C TRP A 138 7.89 9.47 3.97
N LEU A 139 6.79 9.90 3.32
CA LEU A 139 6.26 9.23 2.11
C LEU A 139 7.26 9.11 0.97
N ASN A 140 8.10 10.12 0.74
CA ASN A 140 9.09 10.09 -0.34
C ASN A 140 10.13 8.98 -0.13
N GLU A 141 10.34 8.49 1.10
CA GLU A 141 11.24 7.36 1.35
C GLU A 141 10.71 6.04 0.76
N ASP A 142 9.38 5.91 0.58
CA ASP A 142 8.75 4.80 -0.15
C ASP A 142 8.33 5.20 -1.59
N GLY A 143 8.71 6.41 -2.03
CA GLY A 143 8.51 6.92 -3.39
C GLY A 143 7.11 7.50 -3.67
N PHE A 144 6.43 8.02 -2.64
CA PHE A 144 5.09 8.60 -2.76
C PHE A 144 5.09 10.12 -2.57
N TYR A 145 4.20 10.79 -3.29
CA TYR A 145 4.08 12.25 -3.33
C TYR A 145 2.62 12.68 -3.52
N PRO A 146 2.22 13.91 -3.09
CA PRO A 146 3.02 14.88 -2.32
C PRO A 146 3.50 14.28 -1.00
N THR A 147 4.75 14.59 -0.60
CA THR A 147 5.35 13.95 0.58
C THR A 147 4.85 14.58 1.88
N ALA A 148 4.75 13.77 2.92
CA ALA A 148 4.48 14.18 4.30
C ALA A 148 5.24 13.23 5.25
N PRO A 149 5.48 13.62 6.51
CA PRO A 149 6.01 12.75 7.57
C PRO A 149 4.90 11.94 8.26
N GLY A 150 5.27 11.09 9.24
CA GLY A 150 4.30 10.46 10.14
C GLY A 150 3.77 9.10 9.69
N PHE A 151 4.32 8.47 8.65
CA PHE A 151 3.71 7.27 8.07
C PHE A 151 4.12 6.02 8.82
N ASP A 152 3.31 5.63 9.80
CA ASP A 152 3.57 4.53 10.73
C ASP A 152 3.49 3.15 10.10
N GLY A 153 2.67 2.99 9.06
CA GLY A 153 2.39 1.67 8.50
C GLY A 153 1.90 1.67 7.07
N ARG A 154 1.99 0.49 6.46
CA ARG A 154 1.36 0.22 5.17
C ARG A 154 0.72 -1.15 5.09
N PHE A 155 -0.39 -1.23 4.41
CA PHE A 155 -1.04 -2.45 3.96
C PHE A 155 -0.89 -2.55 2.45
N ARG A 156 -0.66 -3.75 1.93
CA ARG A 156 -0.46 -3.97 0.51
C ARG A 156 -1.13 -5.26 0.08
N ILE A 157 -1.85 -5.20 -1.03
CA ILE A 157 -2.28 -6.38 -1.78
C ILE A 157 -1.49 -6.40 -3.09
N GLU A 158 -0.97 -7.58 -3.44
CA GLU A 158 -0.23 -7.81 -4.66
C GLU A 158 -1.00 -8.76 -5.57
N PHE A 159 -0.95 -8.47 -6.86
CA PHE A 159 -1.48 -9.31 -7.92
C PHE A 159 -0.38 -9.67 -8.91
N TYR A 160 -0.56 -10.82 -9.54
CA TYR A 160 0.29 -11.32 -10.60
C TYR A 160 -0.58 -11.96 -11.68
N ASN A 161 -0.40 -11.54 -12.93
CA ASN A 161 -1.12 -12.07 -14.09
C ASN A 161 -2.66 -12.10 -13.88
N GLY A 162 -3.21 -10.98 -13.40
CA GLY A 162 -4.65 -10.80 -13.14
C GLY A 162 -5.19 -11.52 -11.90
N THR A 163 -4.34 -12.20 -11.13
CA THR A 163 -4.76 -13.00 -9.97
C THR A 163 -4.13 -12.47 -8.70
N TYR A 164 -4.88 -12.52 -7.59
CA TYR A 164 -4.32 -12.27 -6.26
C TYR A 164 -3.08 -13.14 -6.03
N ASN A 165 -2.00 -12.52 -5.58
CA ASN A 165 -0.73 -13.17 -5.27
C ASN A 165 -0.52 -13.26 -3.76
N GLN A 166 -0.45 -12.10 -3.10
CA GLN A 166 -0.19 -12.01 -1.66
C GLN A 166 -0.77 -10.74 -1.04
N GLY A 167 -0.88 -10.73 0.27
CA GLY A 167 -1.08 -9.54 1.10
C GLY A 167 0.17 -9.30 1.96
N SER A 168 0.36 -8.08 2.43
CA SER A 168 1.37 -7.79 3.45
C SER A 168 1.01 -6.55 4.22
N TYR A 169 1.39 -6.49 5.49
CA TYR A 169 1.51 -5.22 6.20
C TYR A 169 2.97 -4.96 6.55
N ALA A 170 3.32 -3.69 6.65
CA ALA A 170 4.62 -3.27 7.17
C ALA A 170 4.44 -2.28 8.31
N ASP A 171 5.27 -2.44 9.33
CA ASP A 171 5.40 -1.56 10.48
C ASP A 171 6.67 -0.72 10.31
N HIS A 172 6.50 0.61 10.37
CA HIS A 172 7.56 1.61 10.36
C HIS A 172 7.82 2.12 11.79
N GLY A 173 8.16 1.23 12.72
CA GLY A 173 8.46 1.56 14.12
C GLY A 173 9.93 1.34 14.54
N ALA A 174 10.89 1.44 13.60
CA ALA A 174 12.30 1.18 13.86
C ALA A 174 13.27 2.11 13.09
N ASN A 175 14.37 2.50 13.73
CA ASN A 175 15.47 3.32 13.21
C ASN A 175 16.79 2.57 13.02
N ASN A 176 16.85 1.29 13.42
CA ASN A 176 18.04 0.46 13.28
C ASN A 176 17.67 -1.03 13.30
N SER A 177 18.64 -1.88 12.92
CA SER A 177 18.43 -3.33 12.81
C SER A 177 18.05 -4.03 14.12
N ASN A 178 18.47 -3.49 15.27
CA ASN A 178 18.10 -4.04 16.58
C ASN A 178 16.60 -3.78 16.84
N GLU A 179 16.16 -2.55 16.62
CA GLU A 179 14.75 -2.16 16.70
C GLU A 179 13.90 -2.95 15.70
N THR A 180 14.36 -3.15 14.46
CA THR A 180 13.64 -3.99 13.49
C THR A 180 13.42 -5.42 14.02
N SER A 181 14.36 -5.96 14.80
CA SER A 181 14.22 -7.30 15.39
C SER A 181 13.17 -7.30 16.51
N TYR A 182 13.11 -6.26 17.34
CA TYR A 182 12.06 -6.10 18.35
C TYR A 182 10.68 -5.91 17.73
N VAL A 183 10.55 -5.05 16.72
CA VAL A 183 9.30 -4.83 16.00
C VAL A 183 8.79 -6.13 15.36
N LYS A 184 9.69 -6.99 14.85
CA LYS A 184 9.31 -8.33 14.38
C LYS A 184 8.77 -9.21 15.51
N GLU A 185 9.39 -9.23 16.68
CA GLU A 185 8.85 -10.03 17.79
C GLU A 185 7.49 -9.48 18.30
N GLU A 186 7.31 -8.15 18.28
CA GLU A 186 6.05 -7.49 18.64
C GLU A 186 4.94 -7.82 17.65
N ASN A 187 5.22 -7.77 16.35
CA ASN A 187 4.26 -8.12 15.31
C ASN A 187 3.82 -9.58 15.34
N LYS A 188 4.70 -10.52 15.74
CA LYS A 188 4.31 -11.92 16.00
C LYS A 188 3.29 -12.06 17.15
N GLN A 189 3.22 -11.06 18.02
CA GLN A 189 2.26 -10.97 19.12
C GLN A 189 1.03 -10.11 18.75
N ASN A 190 0.82 -9.80 17.47
CA ASN A 190 -0.23 -8.90 16.98
C ASN A 190 -0.16 -7.49 17.59
N LYS A 191 1.06 -6.98 17.83
CA LYS A 191 1.28 -5.61 18.31
C LYS A 191 1.89 -4.78 17.19
N PHE A 192 1.23 -3.67 16.85
CA PHE A 192 1.72 -2.66 15.94
C PHE A 192 2.11 -1.43 16.77
N LEU A 193 3.41 -1.16 16.92
CA LEU A 193 3.88 -0.12 17.85
C LEU A 193 4.43 1.08 17.09
N ILE A 194 3.71 2.19 17.26
CA ILE A 194 4.01 3.46 16.61
C ILE A 194 5.19 4.14 17.30
N ARG A 195 6.26 4.40 16.54
CA ARG A 195 7.54 4.94 17.01
C ARG A 195 8.23 5.72 15.86
N PRO A 196 9.22 6.57 16.15
CA PRO A 196 10.08 7.14 15.10
C PRO A 196 10.75 6.03 14.27
N ALA A 197 10.90 6.23 12.97
CA ALA A 197 11.51 5.23 12.10
C ALA A 197 12.29 5.82 10.92
N ALA A 198 13.02 4.92 10.26
CA ALA A 198 13.61 5.17 8.96
C ALA A 198 13.26 4.02 8.01
N GLN A 199 13.01 4.33 6.74
CA GLN A 199 12.49 3.36 5.76
C GLN A 199 13.35 2.08 5.63
N ALA A 200 14.66 2.21 5.81
CA ALA A 200 15.61 1.10 5.75
C ALA A 200 15.35 0.00 6.81
N TYR A 201 14.55 0.30 7.84
CA TYR A 201 14.37 -0.54 9.02
C TYR A 201 12.93 -1.00 9.25
N SER A 202 12.11 -1.05 8.20
CA SER A 202 10.74 -1.58 8.29
C SER A 202 10.69 -3.08 8.60
N SER A 203 9.66 -3.51 9.34
CA SER A 203 9.31 -4.93 9.41
C SER A 203 8.15 -5.19 8.44
N VAL A 204 8.21 -6.31 7.71
CA VAL A 204 7.17 -6.68 6.73
C VAL A 204 6.68 -8.09 7.02
N TYR A 205 5.37 -8.22 7.16
CA TYR A 205 4.67 -9.50 7.30
C TYR A 205 3.93 -9.80 6.02
N ILE A 206 4.11 -11.01 5.49
CA ILE A 206 3.57 -11.43 4.20
C ILE A 206 2.55 -12.56 4.42
N TYR A 207 1.41 -12.41 3.78
CA TYR A 207 0.27 -13.32 3.78
C TYR A 207 0.11 -13.91 2.40
N TRP A 208 0.09 -15.23 2.34
CA TRP A 208 -0.13 -15.95 1.10
C TRP A 208 -1.53 -16.55 1.07
N ARG A 209 -2.18 -16.53 -0.11
CA ARG A 209 -3.45 -17.25 -0.31
C ARG A 209 -3.30 -18.77 -0.15
N GLN A 210 -2.11 -19.27 -0.45
CA GLN A 210 -1.73 -20.69 -0.44
C GLN A 210 -0.22 -20.79 -0.19
N LYS A 211 0.29 -21.95 0.25
CA LYS A 211 1.75 -22.12 0.36
C LYS A 211 2.41 -21.72 -0.97
N PRO A 212 3.37 -20.78 -0.97
CA PRO A 212 3.98 -20.30 -2.20
C PRO A 212 4.67 -21.47 -2.92
N THR A 213 4.46 -21.55 -4.22
CA THR A 213 5.19 -22.46 -5.12
C THR A 213 6.69 -22.17 -5.06
N GLN A 214 7.53 -23.11 -5.51
CA GLN A 214 8.98 -22.89 -5.57
C GLN A 214 9.34 -21.66 -6.43
N ASP A 215 8.59 -21.40 -7.49
CA ASP A 215 8.84 -20.25 -8.36
C ASP A 215 8.33 -18.94 -7.77
N GLU A 216 7.29 -18.97 -6.93
CA GLU A 216 6.92 -17.81 -6.10
C GLU A 216 8.02 -17.54 -5.06
N ASN A 217 8.50 -18.55 -4.33
CA ASN A 217 9.58 -18.38 -3.35
C ASN A 217 10.86 -17.78 -3.94
N LYS A 218 11.24 -18.15 -5.18
CA LYS A 218 12.41 -17.58 -5.86
C LYS A 218 12.27 -16.09 -6.21
N ARG A 219 11.05 -15.54 -6.22
CA ARG A 219 10.78 -14.13 -6.55
C ARG A 219 10.96 -13.19 -5.35
N PHE A 220 11.02 -13.70 -4.12
CA PHE A 220 11.18 -12.89 -2.90
C PHE A 220 12.61 -12.96 -2.41
N LEU A 221 13.32 -11.82 -2.50
CA LEU A 221 14.67 -11.67 -1.94
C LEU A 221 14.62 -11.57 -0.40
N ASP A 222 13.50 -11.08 0.15
CA ASP A 222 13.23 -11.04 1.58
C ASP A 222 12.37 -12.26 1.94
N ARG A 223 12.97 -13.22 2.66
CA ARG A 223 12.29 -14.47 3.04
C ARG A 223 11.07 -14.15 3.92
N PRO A 224 9.87 -14.66 3.60
CA PRO A 224 8.69 -14.45 4.44
C PRO A 224 8.81 -15.20 5.76
N TYR A 225 8.33 -14.58 6.85
CA TYR A 225 7.93 -15.30 8.04
C TYR A 225 6.61 -16.00 7.75
N GLU A 226 6.55 -17.32 7.95
CA GLU A 226 5.28 -18.04 8.00
C GLU A 226 4.47 -17.54 9.20
N LEU A 227 3.18 -17.32 9.01
CA LEU A 227 2.28 -17.13 10.14
C LEU A 227 2.37 -18.35 11.08
N PRO A 228 2.14 -18.20 12.39
CA PRO A 228 1.53 -19.28 13.15
C PRO A 228 0.29 -19.71 12.35
N ALA A 229 0.08 -21.02 12.15
CA ALA A 229 -1.01 -21.58 11.34
C ALA A 229 -2.28 -20.71 11.42
N PRO A 230 -2.95 -20.45 10.28
CA PRO A 230 -4.09 -19.53 10.24
C PRO A 230 -5.01 -19.85 11.41
N TYR A 231 -5.51 -18.80 12.06
CA TYR A 231 -6.67 -18.90 12.90
C TYR A 231 -7.78 -19.51 12.02
N ASP A 232 -7.90 -20.83 12.11
CA ASP A 232 -9.08 -21.57 11.69
C ASP A 232 -10.18 -21.11 12.62
N ASN A 233 -10.97 -20.15 12.14
CA ASN A 233 -12.23 -19.78 12.75
C ASN A 233 -13.11 -19.14 11.69
N ARG A 234 -13.85 -20.01 10.99
CA ARG A 234 -15.19 -19.78 10.44
C ARG A 234 -15.30 -18.96 9.17
#